data_AF-A0A4R6ZKU1-F1
#
_entry.id   AF-A0A4R6ZKU1-F1
#
_cell.length_a   1.000
_cell.length_b   1.000
_cell.length_c   1.000
_cell.angle_alpha   90.00
_cell.angle_beta   90.00
_cell.angle_gamma   90.00
#
_symmetry.space_group_name_H-M   'P 1'
#
loop_
_entity.id
_entity.type
_entity.pdbx_description
1 polymer ?
#
loop_
_entity_poly.entity_id
_entity_poly.type
_entity_poly.pdbx_seq_one_letter_code
_entity_poly.pdbx_strand_id
1 'polypeptide(L)'
;MPPHTHESHPDIIKRLNRARGHLQSVTQMIEEGRPCLDIAQQLHAVEKAIQQAKRTLVQDHIDHCLDAAIGARTEGQQAQIEDFKAIVRYL
;
A
#
# COMPACT_ATOMS: atom_id res chain seq x y z
N MET A 1 -9.66 -13.54 -14.60
CA MET A 1 -8.33 -13.21 -14.05
C MET A 1 -8.17 -14.03 -12.77
N PRO A 2 -7.07 -14.76 -12.59
CA PRO A 2 -6.80 -15.42 -11.32
C PRO A 2 -6.71 -14.37 -10.20
N PRO A 3 -7.05 -14.74 -8.95
CA PRO A 3 -6.94 -13.82 -7.82
C PRO A 3 -5.46 -13.48 -7.57
N HIS A 4 -5.13 -12.19 -7.63
CA HIS A 4 -3.82 -11.66 -7.24
C HIS A 4 -3.77 -11.54 -5.71
N THR A 5 -3.79 -12.67 -5.02
CA THR A 5 -3.68 -12.74 -3.55
C THR A 5 -2.25 -13.03 -3.16
N HIS A 6 -1.56 -12.03 -2.61
CA HIS A 6 -0.22 -12.21 -2.04
C HIS A 6 -0.29 -12.46 -0.53
N GLU A 7 0.71 -13.15 0.02
CA GLU A 7 0.77 -13.51 1.45
C GLU A 7 0.86 -12.26 2.37
N SER A 8 1.36 -11.13 1.86
CA SER A 8 1.42 -9.85 2.59
C SER A 8 0.08 -9.11 2.69
N HIS A 9 -0.93 -9.48 1.89
CA HIS A 9 -2.21 -8.77 1.82
C HIS A 9 -2.90 -8.62 3.19
N PRO A 10 -2.97 -9.64 4.05
CA PRO A 10 -3.54 -9.51 5.39
C PRO A 10 -2.84 -8.44 6.24
N ASP A 11 -1.52 -8.31 6.13
CA ASP A 11 -0.75 -7.34 6.91
C ASP A 11 -0.89 -5.92 6.35
N ILE A 12 -0.98 -5.77 5.03
CA ILE A 12 -1.32 -4.51 4.38
C ILE A 12 -2.73 -4.06 4.81
N ILE A 13 -3.71 -4.97 4.81
CA ILE A 13 -5.07 -4.72 5.28
C ILE A 13 -5.06 -4.26 6.75
N LYS A 14 -4.30 -4.92 7.64
CA LYS A 14 -4.17 -4.49 9.05
C LYS A 14 -3.62 -3.07 9.17
N ARG A 15 -2.66 -2.67 8.33
CA ARG A 15 -2.10 -1.31 8.33
C ARG A 15 -3.09 -0.28 7.80
N LEU A 16 -3.78 -0.58 6.71
CA LEU A 16 -4.82 0.27 6.15
C LEU A 16 -5.99 0.45 7.11
N ASN A 17 -6.38 -0.59 7.86
CA ASN A 17 -7.41 -0.49 8.88
C ASN A 17 -7.03 0.46 10.02
N ARG A 18 -5.74 0.52 10.40
CA ARG A 18 -5.26 1.52 11.35
C ARG A 18 -5.33 2.93 10.77
N ALA A 19 -4.84 3.12 9.54
CA ALA A 19 -4.93 4.42 8.86
C ALA A 19 -6.39 4.90 8.73
N ARG A 20 -7.33 4.00 8.47
CA ARG A 20 -8.78 4.28 8.44
C ARG A 20 -9.30 4.80 9.78
N GLY A 21 -8.92 4.17 10.90
CA GLY A 21 -9.32 4.65 12.23
C GLY A 21 -8.77 6.04 12.54
N HIS A 22 -7.52 6.31 12.15
CA HIS A 22 -6.92 7.64 12.31
C HIS A 22 -7.63 8.68 11.44
N LEU A 23 -7.95 8.34 10.18
CA LEU A 23 -8.68 9.23 9.28
C LEU A 23 -10.08 9.56 9.82
N GLN A 24 -10.78 8.57 10.38
CA GLN A 24 -12.07 8.79 11.03
C GLN A 24 -11.94 9.75 12.22
N SER A 25 -10.90 9.60 13.03
CA SER A 25 -10.61 10.54 14.11
C SER A 25 -10.34 11.95 13.58
N VAL A 26 -9.58 12.11 12.49
CA VAL A 26 -9.33 13.41 11.87
C VAL A 26 -10.64 14.10 11.46
N THR A 27 -11.57 13.38 10.83
CA THR A 27 -12.88 13.92 10.47
C THR A 27 -13.62 14.43 11.71
N GLN A 28 -13.66 13.62 12.78
CA GLN A 28 -14.27 14.03 14.05
C GLN A 28 -13.59 15.26 14.66
N MET A 29 -12.25 15.34 14.62
CA MET A 29 -11.51 16.50 15.13
C MET A 29 -11.88 17.79 14.38
N ILE A 30 -12.14 17.70 13.07
CA ILE A 30 -12.60 18.84 12.26
C ILE A 30 -14.03 19.23 12.65
N GLU A 31 -14.93 18.26 12.80
CA GLU A 31 -16.32 18.49 13.23
C GLU A 31 -16.40 19.13 14.62
N GLU A 32 -15.50 18.74 15.53
CA GLU A 32 -15.37 19.28 16.89
C GLU A 32 -14.67 20.65 16.95
N GLY A 33 -14.14 21.15 15.82
CA GLY A 33 -13.44 22.43 15.76
C GLY A 33 -12.10 22.44 16.51
N ARG A 34 -11.38 21.32 16.53
CA ARG A 34 -10.07 21.22 17.20
C ARG A 34 -9.00 22.10 16.55
N PRO A 35 -7.88 22.40 17.27
CA PRO A 35 -6.80 23.21 16.72
C PRO A 35 -6.23 22.68 15.41
N CYS A 36 -6.02 23.57 14.43
CA CYS A 36 -5.50 23.21 13.11
C CYS A 36 -4.16 22.46 13.18
N LEU A 37 -3.31 22.77 14.16
CA LEU A 37 -2.03 22.09 14.36
C LEU A 37 -2.22 20.61 14.70
N ASP A 38 -3.15 20.29 15.59
CA ASP A 38 -3.44 18.90 15.98
C ASP A 38 -3.99 18.11 14.80
N ILE A 39 -4.89 18.72 14.02
CA ILE A 39 -5.47 18.13 12.81
C ILE A 39 -4.38 17.85 11.77
N ALA A 40 -3.49 18.82 11.53
CA ALA A 40 -2.38 18.66 10.59
C ALA A 40 -1.41 17.54 11.01
N GLN A 41 -1.11 17.43 12.30
CA GLN A 41 -0.28 16.34 12.84
C GLN A 41 -0.93 14.96 12.61
N GLN A 42 -2.24 14.83 12.86
CA GLN A 42 -2.94 13.57 12.65
C GLN A 42 -3.07 13.22 11.16
N LEU A 43 -3.33 14.19 10.30
CA LEU A 43 -3.30 13.99 8.84
C LEU A 43 -1.93 13.48 8.38
N HIS A 44 -0.84 14.05 8.89
CA HIS A 44 0.50 13.59 8.57
C HIS A 44 0.74 12.14 9.02
N ALA A 45 0.23 11.75 10.19
CA ALA A 45 0.31 10.37 10.66
C ALA A 45 -0.45 9.41 9.75
N VAL A 46 -1.64 9.79 9.26
CA VAL A 46 -2.42 9.02 8.28
C VAL A 46 -1.63 8.86 6.98
N GLU A 47 -1.08 9.95 6.45
CA GLU A 47 -0.27 9.95 5.22
C GLU A 47 0.91 8.96 5.35
N LYS A 48 1.65 9.02 6.47
CA LYS A 48 2.76 8.11 6.73
C LYS A 48 2.31 6.65 6.82
N ALA A 49 1.18 6.37 7.47
CA ALA A 49 0.65 5.01 7.53
C ALA A 49 0.31 4.46 6.14
N ILE A 50 -0.29 5.28 5.28
CA ILE A 50 -0.61 4.91 3.89
C ILE A 50 0.66 4.72 3.06
N GLN A 51 1.64 5.63 3.17
CA GLN A 51 2.93 5.51 2.49
C GLN A 51 3.65 4.20 2.85
N GLN A 52 3.62 3.79 4.12
CA GLN A 52 4.22 2.53 4.55
C GLN A 52 3.46 1.30 4.05
N ALA A 53 2.13 1.33 4.03
CA ALA A 53 1.33 0.25 3.46
C ALA A 53 1.61 0.09 1.96
N LYS A 54 1.67 1.21 1.22
CA LYS A 54 2.02 1.26 -0.20
C LYS A 54 3.41 0.67 -0.45
N ARG A 55 4.42 1.08 0.33
CA ARG A 55 5.79 0.59 0.19
C ARG A 55 5.87 -0.93 0.40
N THR A 56 5.18 -1.46 1.41
CA THR A 56 5.16 -2.90 1.65
C THR A 56 4.44 -3.67 0.54
N LEU A 57 3.36 -3.14 -0.03
CA LEU A 57 2.71 -3.74 -1.19
C LEU A 57 3.67 -3.84 -2.39
N VAL A 58 4.36 -2.73 -2.71
CA VAL A 58 5.30 -2.70 -3.84
C VAL A 58 6.48 -3.65 -3.61
N GLN A 59 6.99 -3.70 -2.38
CA GLN A 59 8.12 -4.56 -2.03
C GLN A 59 7.77 -6.06 -2.07
N ASP A 60 6.60 -6.43 -1.56
CA ASP A 60 6.12 -7.82 -1.65
C ASP A 60 5.86 -8.25 -3.10
N HIS A 61 5.36 -7.33 -3.92
CA HIS A 61 5.20 -7.59 -5.35
C HIS A 61 6.56 -7.76 -6.07
N ILE A 62 7.58 -6.97 -5.70
CA ILE A 62 8.96 -7.13 -6.19
C ILE A 62 9.45 -8.55 -5.88
N ASP A 63 9.40 -8.96 -4.62
CA ASP A 63 9.95 -10.25 -4.18
C ASP A 63 9.24 -11.42 -4.88
N HIS A 64 7.91 -11.35 -5.00
CA HIS A 64 7.11 -12.39 -5.66
C HIS A 64 7.34 -12.47 -7.18
N CYS A 65 7.46 -11.33 -7.86
CA CYS A 65 7.74 -11.30 -9.30
C CYS A 65 9.18 -11.71 -9.64
N LEU A 66 10.16 -11.39 -8.77
CA LEU A 66 11.55 -11.82 -8.96
C LEU A 66 11.68 -13.34 -8.86
N ASP A 67 11.02 -13.96 -7.87
CA ASP A 67 11.03 -15.42 -7.69
C ASP A 67 10.38 -16.15 -8.86
N ALA A 68 9.27 -15.62 -9.40
CA ALA A 68 8.64 -16.14 -10.62
C ALA A 68 9.53 -15.95 -11.87
N ALA A 69 10.37 -14.91 -11.90
CA ALA A 69 11.22 -14.59 -13.04
C ALA A 69 12.40 -15.57 -13.22
N ILE A 70 12.94 -16.09 -12.11
CA ILE A 70 14.15 -16.95 -12.10
C ILE A 70 13.85 -18.39 -12.58
N GLY A 71 12.57 -18.82 -12.60
CA GLY A 71 12.18 -20.22 -12.82
C GLY A 71 11.93 -20.70 -14.26
N ALA A 72 11.47 -19.88 -15.22
CA ALA A 72 11.13 -20.35 -16.57
C ALA A 72 11.02 -19.22 -17.61
N ARG A 73 11.70 -19.35 -18.76
CA ARG A 73 11.57 -18.41 -19.90
C ARG A 73 10.36 -18.75 -20.77
N THR A 74 9.24 -18.05 -20.61
CA THR A 74 8.08 -18.10 -21.53
C THR A 74 7.44 -16.71 -21.70
N GLU A 75 6.68 -16.52 -22.78
CA GLU A 75 6.04 -15.25 -23.19
C GLU A 75 5.15 -14.60 -22.12
N GLY A 76 4.67 -15.39 -21.13
CA GLY A 76 3.90 -14.89 -19.98
C GLY A 76 4.68 -13.94 -19.04
N GLN A 77 6.02 -13.98 -19.06
CA GLN A 77 6.84 -13.08 -18.23
C GLN A 77 6.85 -11.63 -18.73
N GLN A 78 6.66 -11.38 -20.03
CA GLN A 78 6.69 -10.01 -20.57
C GLN A 78 5.57 -9.16 -19.95
N ALA A 79 4.39 -9.76 -19.76
CA ALA A 79 3.26 -9.12 -19.10
C ALA A 79 3.52 -8.85 -17.60
N GLN A 80 4.12 -9.81 -16.88
CA GLN A 80 4.49 -9.64 -15.47
C GLN A 80 5.53 -8.54 -15.26
N ILE A 81 6.50 -8.39 -16.16
CA ILE A 81 7.51 -7.33 -16.11
C ILE A 81 6.91 -5.96 -16.42
N GLU A 82 5.92 -5.87 -17.30
CA GLU A 82 5.19 -4.62 -17.57
C GLU A 82 4.29 -4.21 -16.39
N ASP A 83 3.57 -5.15 -15.78
CA ASP A 83 2.80 -4.92 -14.55
C ASP A 83 3.71 -4.46 -13.40
N PHE A 84 4.88 -5.09 -13.28
CA PHE A 84 5.93 -4.68 -12.35
C PHE A 84 6.37 -3.21 -12.57
N LYS A 85 6.70 -2.83 -13.81
CA LYS A 85 7.07 -1.44 -14.14
C LYS A 85 5.94 -0.46 -13.81
N ALA A 86 4.68 -0.86 -13.97
CA ALA A 86 3.55 -0.02 -13.63
C ALA A 86 3.43 0.19 -12.12
N ILE A 87 3.65 -0.85 -11.31
CA ILE A 87 3.55 -0.79 -9.84
C ILE A 87 4.71 0.02 -9.23
N VAL A 88 5.92 -0.09 -9.76
CA VAL A 88 7.08 0.70 -9.29
C VAL A 88 6.88 2.21 -9.50
N ARG A 89 6.04 2.65 -10.43
CA ARG A 89 5.71 4.08 -10.58
C ARG A 89 4.99 4.66 -9.36
N TYR A 90 4.44 3.80 -8.51
CA TYR A 90 3.77 4.20 -7.27
C TYR A 90 4.69 4.16 -6.06
N LEU A 91 6.00 3.94 -6.20
CA LEU A 91 6.96 4.09 -5.08
C LEU A 91 7.08 5.55 -4.62
#